data_AF-W7UB35-F1
#
_entry.id   AF-W7UB35-F1
#
_cell.length_a   1.000
_cell.length_b   1.000
_cell.length_c   1.000
_cell.angle_alpha   90.00
_cell.angle_beta   90.00
_cell.angle_gamma   90.00
#
_symmetry.space_group_name_H-M   'P 1'
#
loop_
_entity.id
_entity.type
_entity.pdbx_description
1 polymer ?
#
loop_
_entity_poly.entity_id
_entity_poly.type
_entity_poly.pdbx_seq_one_letter_code
_entity_poly.pdbx_strand_id
1 'polypeptide(L)'
;MVKLGGAIAAIFKFLTSPTYAKNDYELAIKTSKDLEHLLEQEWGADGKGLHEKITWVQHSDSPLPDDLMRRMRFLATIRNKLIHDITYTRIEDRARFIETFERSKRELHAILVQRGKKPGPDCAIM
;
A
#
# COMPACT_ATOMS: atom_id res chain seq x y z
N MET A 1 24.00 14.71 24.10
CA MET A 1 22.56 14.97 23.85
C MET A 1 21.93 13.72 23.27
N VAL A 2 21.00 13.10 24.01
CA VAL A 2 20.38 11.82 23.67
C VAL A 2 19.45 12.01 22.46
N LYS A 3 19.55 11.14 21.44
CA LYS A 3 18.64 11.08 20.28
C LYS A 3 17.24 10.60 20.71
N LEU A 4 16.52 11.38 21.52
CA LEU A 4 15.19 11.02 22.01
C LEU A 4 14.10 11.12 20.93
N GLY A 5 14.34 11.89 19.85
CA GLY A 5 13.36 12.12 18.79
C GLY A 5 13.14 10.95 17.80
N GLY A 6 14.15 10.08 17.61
CA GLY A 6 14.07 9.00 16.61
C GLY A 6 13.10 7.89 16.99
N ALA A 7 13.12 7.46 18.25
CA ALA A 7 12.24 6.40 18.75
C ALA A 7 10.77 6.84 18.80
N ILE A 8 10.50 8.10 19.18
CA ILE A 8 9.13 8.64 19.21
C ILE A 8 8.55 8.74 17.80
N ALA A 9 9.34 9.19 16.82
CA ALA A 9 8.91 9.23 15.42
C ALA A 9 8.62 7.83 14.85
N ALA A 10 9.47 6.84 15.20
CA ALA A 10 9.26 5.44 14.84
C ALA A 10 7.96 4.86 15.44
N ILE A 11 7.72 5.09 16.73
CA ILE A 11 6.51 4.64 17.43
C ILE A 11 5.27 5.31 16.83
N PHE A 12 5.31 6.62 16.61
CA PHE A 12 4.20 7.34 15.99
C PHE A 12 3.89 6.77 14.61
N LYS A 13 4.93 6.53 13.80
CA LYS A 13 4.79 5.94 12.46
C LYS A 13 4.18 4.55 12.48
N PHE A 14 4.67 3.69 13.39
CA PHE A 14 4.13 2.36 13.62
C PHE A 14 2.64 2.41 14.00
N LEU A 15 2.26 3.30 14.93
CA LEU A 15 0.87 3.49 15.36
C LEU A 15 -0.02 4.08 14.27
N THR A 16 0.55 4.82 13.31
CA THR A 16 -0.17 5.35 12.14
C THR A 16 -0.16 4.42 10.93
N SER A 17 0.53 3.28 11.00
CA SER A 17 0.58 2.32 9.89
C SER A 17 -0.83 1.86 9.51
N PRO A 18 -1.17 1.80 8.20
CA PRO A 18 -2.45 1.24 7.74
C PRO A 18 -2.77 -0.13 8.34
N THR A 19 -1.75 -0.94 8.60
CA THR A 19 -1.88 -2.33 9.08
C THR A 19 -2.30 -2.44 10.55
N TYR A 20 -2.23 -1.35 11.33
CA TYR A 20 -2.69 -1.30 12.72
C TYR A 20 -4.16 -0.85 12.87
N ALA A 21 -4.87 -0.61 11.77
CA ALA A 21 -6.28 -0.21 11.80
C ALA A 21 -7.14 -1.21 12.61
N LYS A 22 -8.10 -0.73 13.41
CA LYS A 22 -8.84 -1.61 14.33
C LYS A 22 -9.93 -2.44 13.67
N ASN A 23 -10.42 -2.03 12.50
CA ASN A 23 -11.48 -2.71 11.76
C ASN A 23 -11.07 -2.94 10.30
N ASP A 24 -11.81 -3.81 9.61
CA ASP A 24 -11.48 -4.24 8.25
C ASP A 24 -11.69 -3.13 7.21
N TYR A 25 -12.70 -2.28 7.39
CA TYR A 25 -12.99 -1.16 6.48
C TYR A 25 -11.85 -0.14 6.50
N GLU A 26 -11.47 0.28 7.70
CA GLU A 26 -10.35 1.21 7.90
C GLU A 26 -9.04 0.62 7.38
N LEU A 27 -8.77 -0.67 7.65
CA LEU A 27 -7.61 -1.38 7.13
C LEU A 27 -7.58 -1.30 5.59
N ALA A 28 -8.63 -1.78 4.93
CA ALA A 28 -8.71 -1.83 3.48
C ALA A 28 -8.58 -0.44 2.85
N ILE A 29 -9.29 0.55 3.39
CA ILE A 29 -9.25 1.94 2.90
C ILE A 29 -7.85 2.53 3.06
N LYS A 30 -7.23 2.43 4.24
CA LYS A 30 -5.90 3.01 4.49
C LYS A 30 -4.83 2.34 3.64
N THR A 31 -4.84 1.01 3.52
CA THR A 31 -3.86 0.30 2.68
C THR A 31 -4.02 0.65 1.20
N SER A 32 -5.26 0.79 0.71
CA SER A 32 -5.50 1.19 -0.68
C SER A 32 -5.05 2.62 -0.94
N LYS A 33 -5.36 3.57 -0.05
CA LYS A 33 -4.92 4.96 -0.18
C LYS A 33 -3.40 5.10 -0.20
N ASP A 34 -2.71 4.33 0.61
CA ASP A 34 -1.24 4.34 0.67
C ASP A 34 -0.63 3.89 -0.66
N LEU A 35 -1.12 2.76 -1.21
CA LEU A 35 -0.68 2.29 -2.53
C LEU A 35 -1.08 3.25 -3.65
N GLU A 36 -2.31 3.77 -3.63
CA GLU A 36 -2.80 4.74 -4.62
C GLU A 36 -1.91 5.98 -4.66
N HIS A 37 -1.60 6.54 -3.48
CA HIS A 37 -0.71 7.70 -3.35
C HIS A 37 0.68 7.41 -3.92
N LEU A 38 1.26 6.24 -3.60
CA LEU A 38 2.58 5.89 -4.10
C LEU A 38 2.59 5.74 -5.64
N LEU A 39 1.57 5.10 -6.22
CA LEU A 39 1.45 4.96 -7.67
C LEU A 39 1.24 6.32 -8.36
N GLU A 40 0.46 7.22 -7.78
CA GLU A 40 0.29 8.59 -8.28
C GLU A 40 1.60 9.37 -8.27
N GLN A 41 2.28 9.43 -7.13
CA GLN A 41 3.46 10.29 -6.97
C GLN A 41 4.66 9.78 -7.76
N GLU A 42 4.84 8.46 -7.83
CA GLU A 42 6.08 7.89 -8.32
C GLU A 42 5.99 7.33 -9.74
N TRP A 43 4.79 6.98 -10.19
CA TRP A 43 4.51 6.51 -11.55
C TRP A 43 3.57 7.43 -12.33
N GLY A 44 2.98 8.46 -11.73
CA GLY A 44 2.02 9.34 -12.42
C GLY A 44 0.67 8.67 -12.68
N ALA A 45 0.32 7.65 -11.88
CA ALA A 45 -0.84 6.81 -12.15
C ALA A 45 -2.18 7.56 -12.03
N ASP A 46 -2.97 7.54 -13.10
CA ASP A 46 -4.31 8.10 -13.13
C ASP A 46 -5.39 7.04 -12.83
N GLY A 47 -6.55 7.48 -12.36
CA GLY A 47 -7.70 6.63 -12.02
C GLY A 47 -8.28 6.92 -10.63
N LYS A 48 -9.54 6.53 -10.43
CA LYS A 48 -10.35 6.82 -9.23
C LYS A 48 -10.04 5.93 -8.02
N GLY A 49 -9.35 4.81 -8.22
CA GLY A 49 -9.01 3.89 -7.15
C GLY A 49 -7.92 2.90 -7.55
N LEU A 50 -7.48 2.11 -6.58
CA LEU A 50 -6.31 1.24 -6.70
C LEU A 50 -6.33 0.35 -7.94
N HIS A 51 -7.47 -0.27 -8.27
CA HIS A 51 -7.56 -1.14 -9.46
C HIS A 51 -7.25 -0.37 -10.75
N GLU A 52 -7.87 0.79 -10.94
CA GLU A 52 -7.70 1.62 -12.14
C GLU A 52 -6.25 2.12 -12.25
N LYS A 53 -5.65 2.55 -11.13
CA LYS A 53 -4.25 2.99 -11.11
C LYS A 53 -3.26 1.87 -11.45
N ILE A 54 -3.50 0.64 -10.97
CA ILE A 54 -2.68 -0.52 -11.37
C ILE A 54 -2.78 -0.76 -12.87
N THR A 55 -4.00 -0.71 -13.42
CA THR A 55 -4.23 -0.86 -14.86
C THR A 55 -3.55 0.27 -15.64
N TRP A 56 -3.57 1.50 -15.16
CA TRP A 56 -2.85 2.61 -15.78
C TRP A 56 -1.34 2.32 -15.83
N VAL A 57 -0.75 1.93 -14.69
CA VAL A 57 0.70 1.65 -14.61
C VAL A 57 1.11 0.49 -15.51
N GLN A 58 0.25 -0.52 -15.66
CA GLN A 58 0.49 -1.64 -16.59
C GLN A 58 0.72 -1.18 -18.04
N HIS A 59 0.07 -0.09 -18.46
CA HIS A 59 0.17 0.44 -19.83
C HIS A 59 1.14 1.62 -19.95
N SER A 60 1.86 1.95 -18.87
CA SER A 60 2.86 3.03 -18.88
C SER A 60 4.18 2.57 -19.50
N ASP A 61 5.07 3.52 -19.82
CA ASP A 61 6.43 3.26 -20.34
C ASP A 61 7.35 2.55 -19.33
N SER A 62 6.92 2.38 -18.08
CA SER A 62 7.72 1.79 -17.00
C SER A 62 6.86 0.90 -16.10
N PRO A 63 6.30 -0.20 -16.65
CA PRO A 63 5.36 -1.05 -15.95
C PRO A 63 6.01 -1.71 -14.74
N LEU A 64 5.17 -2.07 -13.77
CA LEU A 64 5.55 -2.84 -12.61
C LEU A 64 5.64 -4.34 -12.94
N PRO A 65 6.37 -5.14 -12.15
CA PRO A 65 6.34 -6.61 -12.27
C PRO A 65 4.91 -7.16 -12.18
N ASP A 66 4.58 -8.12 -13.04
CA ASP A 66 3.23 -8.72 -13.11
C ASP A 66 2.78 -9.34 -11.78
N ASP A 67 3.71 -9.96 -11.05
CA ASP A 67 3.42 -10.57 -9.75
C ASP A 67 3.05 -9.54 -8.69
N LEU A 68 3.72 -8.38 -8.70
CA LEU A 68 3.38 -7.26 -7.83
C LEU A 68 2.01 -6.70 -8.18
N MET A 69 1.73 -6.48 -9.46
CA MET A 69 0.42 -6.01 -9.92
C MET A 69 -0.70 -7.00 -9.54
N ARG A 70 -0.46 -8.31 -9.64
CA ARG A 70 -1.43 -9.34 -9.24
C ARG A 70 -1.76 -9.28 -7.74
N ARG A 71 -0.74 -9.09 -6.88
CA ARG A 71 -0.96 -8.92 -5.43
C ARG A 71 -1.72 -7.64 -5.10
N MET A 72 -1.40 -6.53 -5.74
CA MET A 72 -2.14 -5.28 -5.52
C MET A 72 -3.58 -5.37 -6.03
N ARG A 73 -3.83 -6.07 -7.15
CA ARG A 73 -5.20 -6.35 -7.63
C ARG A 73 -6.00 -7.17 -6.64
N PHE A 74 -5.39 -8.16 -5.98
CA PHE A 74 -6.04 -8.88 -4.88
C PHE A 74 -6.50 -7.93 -3.77
N LEU A 75 -5.64 -7.00 -3.32
CA LEU A 75 -6.00 -5.99 -2.31
C LEU A 75 -7.17 -5.12 -2.79
N ALA A 76 -7.13 -4.66 -4.05
CA ALA A 76 -8.20 -3.87 -4.65
C ALA A 76 -9.52 -4.64 -4.73
N THR A 77 -9.49 -5.93 -5.08
CA THR A 77 -10.68 -6.79 -5.10
C THR A 77 -11.30 -6.91 -3.71
N ILE A 78 -10.51 -7.16 -2.67
CA ILE A 78 -11.02 -7.28 -1.30
C ILE A 78 -11.59 -5.95 -0.82
N ARG A 79 -10.90 -4.81 -1.03
CA ARG A 79 -11.42 -3.48 -0.73
C ARG A 79 -12.73 -3.21 -1.46
N ASN A 80 -12.82 -3.54 -2.75
CA ASN A 80 -14.04 -3.29 -3.53
C ASN A 80 -15.21 -4.14 -3.04
N LYS A 81 -14.99 -5.42 -2.74
CA LYS A 81 -16.01 -6.26 -2.11
C LYS A 81 -16.47 -5.66 -0.78
N LEU A 82 -15.54 -5.34 0.11
CA LEU A 82 -15.86 -4.82 1.44
C LEU A 82 -16.66 -3.50 1.42
N ILE A 83 -16.43 -2.65 0.42
CA ILE A 83 -17.12 -1.35 0.30
C ILE A 83 -18.43 -1.45 -0.46
N HIS A 84 -18.52 -2.31 -1.49
CA HIS A 84 -19.63 -2.28 -2.44
C HIS A 84 -20.56 -3.50 -2.37
N ASP A 85 -20.11 -4.62 -1.82
CA ASP A 85 -20.92 -5.83 -1.64
C ASP A 85 -21.54 -5.83 -0.24
N ILE A 86 -22.87 -5.67 -0.17
CA ILE A 86 -23.64 -5.63 1.08
C ILE A 86 -23.52 -6.92 1.89
N THR A 87 -23.18 -8.04 1.25
CA THR A 87 -23.02 -9.34 1.91
C THR A 87 -21.61 -9.58 2.43
N TYR A 88 -20.62 -8.83 1.94
CA TYR A 88 -19.22 -8.97 2.31
C TYR A 88 -18.84 -7.93 3.38
N THR A 89 -18.98 -8.30 4.66
CA THR A 89 -18.86 -7.37 5.80
C THR A 89 -17.53 -7.45 6.55
N ARG A 90 -16.64 -8.38 6.19
CA ARG A 90 -15.34 -8.60 6.84
C ARG A 90 -14.32 -9.20 5.89
N ILE A 91 -13.05 -8.96 6.17
CA ILE A 91 -11.93 -9.62 5.50
C ILE A 91 -11.76 -11.01 6.12
N GLU A 92 -11.96 -12.06 5.33
CA GLU A 92 -11.91 -13.46 5.81
C GLU A 92 -10.53 -13.83 6.39
N ASP A 93 -9.47 -13.48 5.66
CA ASP A 93 -8.09 -13.71 6.07
C ASP A 93 -7.34 -12.39 6.18
N ARG A 94 -7.52 -11.76 7.35
CA ARG A 94 -6.93 -10.46 7.66
C ARG A 94 -5.40 -10.51 7.70
N ALA A 95 -4.82 -11.61 8.17
CA ALA A 95 -3.37 -11.78 8.26
C ALA A 95 -2.74 -11.80 6.85
N ARG A 96 -3.30 -12.60 5.94
CA ARG A 96 -2.86 -12.65 4.54
C ARG A 96 -3.06 -11.31 3.82
N PHE A 97 -4.15 -10.59 4.11
CA PHE A 97 -4.36 -9.26 3.55
C PHE A 97 -3.24 -8.30 3.95
N ILE A 98 -2.92 -8.24 5.25
CA ILE A 98 -1.83 -7.42 5.79
C ILE A 98 -0.49 -7.83 5.19
N GLU A 99 -0.17 -9.11 5.17
CA GLU A 99 1.08 -9.62 4.58
C GLU A 99 1.19 -9.24 3.10
N THR A 100 0.11 -9.38 2.33
CA THR A 100 0.08 -9.05 0.91
C THR A 100 0.32 -7.56 0.68
N PHE A 101 -0.25 -6.71 1.52
CA PHE A 101 0.00 -5.27 1.49
C PHE A 101 1.47 -4.95 1.81
N GLU A 102 1.99 -5.43 2.95
CA GLU A 102 3.36 -5.14 3.38
C GLU A 102 4.39 -5.62 2.35
N ARG A 103 4.20 -6.84 1.81
CA ARG A 103 5.04 -7.37 0.74
C ARG A 103 5.01 -6.51 -0.51
N SER A 104 3.82 -6.05 -0.92
CA SER A 104 3.67 -5.21 -2.11
C SER A 104 4.30 -3.83 -1.91
N LYS A 105 4.08 -3.22 -0.73
CA LYS A 105 4.68 -1.94 -0.37
C LYS A 105 6.21 -2.01 -0.33
N ARG A 106 6.77 -3.07 0.27
CA ARG A 106 8.22 -3.32 0.30
C ARG A 106 8.82 -3.41 -1.10
N GLU A 107 8.18 -4.18 -1.99
CA GLU A 107 8.67 -4.35 -3.36
C GLU A 107 8.59 -3.05 -4.16
N LEU A 108 7.50 -2.27 -4.00
CA LEU A 108 7.40 -0.93 -4.60
C LEU A 108 8.56 -0.03 -4.16
N HIS A 109 8.85 0.02 -2.85
CA HIS A 109 9.98 0.79 -2.35
C HIS A 109 11.33 0.28 -2.89
N ALA A 110 11.53 -1.03 -3.01
CA ALA A 110 12.74 -1.58 -3.59
C ALA A 110 12.93 -1.14 -5.05
N ILE A 111 11.86 -1.08 -5.84
CA ILE A 111 11.89 -0.58 -7.22
C ILE A 111 12.25 0.91 -7.25
N LEU A 112 11.73 1.73 -6.33
CA LEU A 112 12.08 3.15 -6.24
C LEU A 112 13.55 3.38 -5.92
N VAL A 113 14.10 2.61 -4.98
CA VAL A 113 15.54 2.63 -4.65
C VAL A 113 16.39 2.30 -5.87
N GLN A 114 16.01 1.26 -6.64
CA GLN A 114 16.71 0.88 -7.87
C GLN A 114 16.66 1.97 -8.95
N ARG A 115 15.58 2.75 -9.00
CA ARG A 115 15.42 3.91 -9.92
C ARG A 115 16.24 5.15 -9.49
N GLY A 116 17.04 5.06 -8.43
CA GLY A 116 17.83 6.17 -7.91
C GLY A 116 17.02 7.22 -7.14
N LYS A 117 15.73 6.96 -6.90
CA LYS A 117 14.91 7.79 -6.03
C LYS A 117 15.18 7.38 -4.58
N LYS A 118 15.52 8.35 -3.72
CA LYS A 118 15.56 8.09 -2.27
C LYS A 118 14.16 7.65 -1.85
N PRO A 119 13.99 6.49 -1.20
CA PRO A 119 12.69 6.16 -0.68
C PRO A 119 12.32 7.28 0.30
N GLY A 120 11.09 7.79 0.20
CA GLY A 120 10.61 8.79 1.13
C GLY A 120 10.84 8.34 2.58
N PRO A 121 10.74 9.25 3.57
CA PRO A 121 11.01 8.95 4.98
C PRO A 121 10.18 7.77 5.55
N ASP A 122 9.24 7.23 4.76
CA ASP A 122 8.39 6.08 5.01
C ASP A 122 9.06 4.71 4.96
N CYS A 123 10.25 4.58 4.39
CA CYS A 123 10.89 3.27 4.19
C CYS A 123 11.92 2.87 5.28
N ALA A 124 12.17 3.70 6.29
CA ALA A 124 13.30 3.49 7.21
C ALA A 124 13.07 2.44 8.32
N ILE A 125 11.91 1.79 8.40
CA ILE A 125 11.64 0.75 9.40
C ILE A 125 10.77 -0.35 8.79
N MET A 126 11.41 -1.37 8.23
CA MET A 126 10.92 -2.73 8.20
C MET A 126 12.05 -3.64 8.65
#